data_AF-A0A9W6JJA9-F1
#
_entry.id   AF-A0A9W6JJA9-F1
#
_cell.length_a   1.000
_cell.length_b   1.000
_cell.length_c   1.000
_cell.angle_alpha   90.00
_cell.angle_beta   90.00
_cell.angle_gamma   90.00
#
_symmetry.space_group_name_H-M   'P 1'
#
loop_
_entity.id
_entity.type
_entity.pdbx_description
1 polymer ?
#
loop_
_entity_poly.entity_id
_entity_poly.type
_entity_poly.pdbx_seq_one_letter_code
_entity_poly.pdbx_strand_id
1 'polypeptide(L)'
;MERAIREALDSAGIRYVIPHDTHLGAGALDFDLPDHGLSIEVKQFHSPRIAKQMTLAPNIIVAQGRVAVMALAHMIRGGGLPAAPAGAQK
;
A
#
# COMPACT_ATOMS: atom_id res chain seq x y z
N MET A 1 -11.97 -0.74 -1.51
CA MET A 1 -11.44 0.65 -1.67
C MET A 1 -10.09 0.62 -2.34
N GLU A 2 -9.40 -0.53 -2.30
CA GLU A 2 -8.15 -0.81 -3.01
C GLU A 2 -8.18 -0.32 -4.46
N ARG A 3 -9.31 -0.44 -5.17
CA ARG A 3 -9.47 0.07 -6.54
C ARG A 3 -8.99 1.52 -6.73
N ALA A 4 -9.29 2.42 -5.79
CA ALA A 4 -8.89 3.83 -5.90
C ALA A 4 -7.37 4.02 -5.80
N ILE A 5 -6.70 3.20 -4.97
CA ILE A 5 -5.23 3.17 -4.85
C ILE A 5 -4.63 2.52 -6.09
N ARG A 6 -5.18 1.40 -6.54
CA ARG A 6 -4.76 0.69 -7.76
C ARG A 6 -4.74 1.62 -8.96
N GLU A 7 -5.86 2.28 -9.25
CA GLU A 7 -5.97 3.22 -10.37
C GLU A 7 -4.99 4.39 -10.24
N ALA A 8 -4.68 4.83 -9.01
CA ALA A 8 -3.69 5.89 -8.79
C ALA A 8 -2.26 5.40 -9.06
N LEU A 9 -1.91 4.20 -8.62
CA LEU A 9 -0.62 3.57 -8.90
C LEU A 9 -0.43 3.32 -10.40
N ASP A 10 -1.47 2.78 -11.07
CA ASP A 10 -1.48 2.57 -12.52
C ASP A 10 -1.28 3.89 -13.28
N SER A 11 -2.02 4.93 -12.90
CA SER A 11 -1.92 6.26 -13.54
C SER A 11 -0.56 6.92 -13.31
N ALA A 12 0.09 6.66 -12.18
CA ALA A 12 1.40 7.18 -11.85
C ALA A 12 2.54 6.33 -12.45
N GLY A 13 2.24 5.21 -13.12
CA GLY A 13 3.25 4.28 -13.64
C GLY A 13 4.06 3.57 -12.55
N ILE A 14 3.52 3.47 -11.33
CA ILE A 14 4.20 2.85 -10.20
C ILE A 14 3.98 1.35 -10.22
N ARG A 15 5.07 0.58 -10.19
CA ARG A 15 5.03 -0.88 -10.10
C ARG A 15 4.55 -1.32 -8.73
N TYR A 16 3.62 -2.27 -8.69
CA TYR A 16 3.16 -2.91 -7.46
C TYR A 16 2.89 -4.40 -7.64
N VAL A 17 2.88 -5.13 -6.52
CA VAL A 17 2.48 -6.53 -6.40
C VAL A 17 1.29 -6.62 -5.46
N ILE A 18 0.40 -7.58 -5.71
CA ILE A 18 -0.78 -7.86 -4.88
C ILE A 18 -0.56 -9.19 -4.16
N PRO A 19 -0.14 -9.17 -2.88
CA PRO A 19 0.26 -10.39 -2.19
C PRO A 19 -0.92 -11.30 -1.79
N HIS A 20 -2.15 -10.78 -1.76
CA HIS A 20 -3.32 -11.61 -1.47
C HIS A 20 -3.74 -12.54 -2.63
N ASP A 21 -3.31 -12.24 -3.86
CA ASP A 21 -3.56 -13.08 -5.04
C ASP A 21 -2.59 -14.27 -5.12
N THR A 22 -1.50 -14.26 -4.33
CA THR A 22 -0.45 -15.27 -4.34
C THR A 22 -0.56 -16.22 -3.15
N HIS A 23 -1.67 -16.97 -2.97
CA HIS A 23 -1.85 -18.04 -1.95
C HIS A 23 -1.45 -17.75 -0.48
N LEU A 24 -1.05 -16.52 -0.12
CA LEU A 24 -0.50 -16.14 1.19
C LEU A 24 -1.59 -15.81 2.23
N GLY A 25 -2.86 -16.02 1.87
CA GLY A 25 -3.96 -16.13 2.81
C GLY A 25 -4.34 -14.82 3.51
N ALA A 26 -5.40 -14.92 4.32
CA ALA A 26 -5.96 -13.83 5.10
C ALA A 26 -4.93 -13.26 6.10
N GLY A 27 -4.11 -12.32 5.66
CA GLY A 27 -3.05 -11.75 6.48
C GLY A 27 -2.13 -10.78 5.74
N ALA A 28 -2.00 -10.92 4.43
CA ALA A 28 -1.21 -10.03 3.58
C ALA A 28 -1.61 -8.55 3.66
N LEU A 29 -0.69 -7.68 3.23
CA LEU A 29 -0.95 -6.28 2.91
C LEU A 29 -1.58 -6.17 1.51
N ASP A 30 -2.33 -5.10 1.24
CA ASP A 30 -3.04 -4.94 -0.03
C ASP A 30 -2.10 -4.70 -1.23
N PHE A 31 -1.06 -3.89 -1.06
CA PHE A 31 -0.08 -3.57 -2.11
C PHE A 31 1.35 -3.58 -1.59
N ASP A 32 2.26 -4.14 -2.38
CA ASP A 32 3.70 -4.03 -2.19
C ASP A 32 4.34 -3.25 -3.35
N LEU A 33 5.11 -2.21 -3.05
CA LEU A 33 5.72 -1.29 -4.01
C LEU A 33 7.25 -1.48 -3.96
N PRO A 34 7.79 -2.48 -4.68
CA PRO A 34 9.17 -2.92 -4.53
C PRO A 34 10.20 -1.83 -4.84
N ASP A 35 9.91 -0.98 -5.83
CA ASP A 35 10.83 0.08 -6.29
C ASP A 35 10.85 1.28 -5.30
N HIS A 36 9.93 1.28 -4.33
CA HIS A 36 9.79 2.28 -3.28
C HIS A 36 10.12 1.73 -1.88
N GLY A 37 10.33 0.41 -1.75
CA GLY A 37 10.56 -0.23 -0.44
C GLY A 37 9.40 0.00 0.53
N LEU A 38 8.17 0.07 0.00
CA LEU A 38 6.96 0.50 0.72
C LEU A 38 5.83 -0.52 0.51
N SER A 39 4.95 -0.68 1.50
CA SER A 39 3.68 -1.38 1.33
C SER A 39 2.50 -0.48 1.69
N ILE A 40 1.32 -0.77 1.14
CA ILE A 40 0.09 -0.02 1.41
C ILE A 40 -0.99 -1.00 1.88
N GLU A 41 -1.67 -0.62 2.96
CA GLU A 41 -2.88 -1.29 3.46
C GLU A 41 -4.07 -0.32 3.41
N VAL A 42 -5.20 -0.79 2.88
CA VAL A 42 -6.45 -0.06 2.73
C VAL A 42 -7.52 -0.68 3.62
N LYS A 43 -8.11 0.13 4.51
CA LYS A 43 -9.16 -0.33 5.43
C LYS A 43 -10.45 0.47 5.29
N GLN A 44 -11.59 -0.21 5.37
CA GLN A 44 -12.88 0.46 5.50
C GLN A 44 -13.08 0.98 6.92
N PHE A 45 -12.76 0.12 7.89
CA PHE A 45 -12.99 0.32 9.31
C PHE A 45 -11.78 -0.16 10.11
N HIS A 46 -11.68 0.34 11.33
CA HIS A 46 -10.70 -0.16 12.29
C HIS A 46 -11.00 -1.61 12.65
N SER A 47 -9.94 -2.43 12.77
CA SER A 47 -10.03 -3.79 13.30
C SER A 47 -8.75 -4.14 14.05
N PRO A 48 -8.80 -4.98 15.09
CA PRO A 48 -7.59 -5.44 15.80
C PRO A 48 -6.54 -6.09 14.89
N ARG A 49 -6.95 -6.61 13.73
CA ARG A 49 -6.06 -7.20 12.72
C ARG A 49 -5.03 -6.20 12.18
N ILE A 50 -5.31 -4.90 12.20
CA ILE A 50 -4.38 -3.90 11.63
C ILE A 50 -3.04 -3.91 12.36
N ALA A 51 -3.03 -4.10 13.68
CA ALA A 51 -1.80 -4.15 14.47
C ALA A 51 -0.87 -5.28 13.99
N LYS A 52 -1.43 -6.46 13.70
CA LYS A 52 -0.66 -7.60 13.16
C LYS A 52 -0.18 -7.33 11.72
N GLN A 53 -0.96 -6.62 10.91
CA GLN A 53 -0.53 -6.27 9.56
C GLN A 53 0.61 -5.25 9.57
N MET A 54 0.63 -4.33 10.55
CA MET A 54 1.70 -3.35 10.70
C MET A 54 3.05 -3.96 11.07
N THR A 55 3.10 -5.22 11.51
CA THR A 55 4.37 -5.91 11.78
C THR A 55 4.93 -6.64 10.56
N LEU A 56 4.24 -6.66 9.42
CA LEU A 56 4.62 -7.48 8.26
C LEU A 56 5.72 -6.85 7.39
N ALA A 57 5.88 -5.53 7.47
CA ALA A 57 6.88 -4.80 6.71
C ALA A 57 7.35 -3.57 7.50
N PRO A 58 8.60 -3.14 7.32
CA PRO A 58 9.16 -1.99 8.05
C PRO A 58 8.51 -0.66 7.64
N ASN A 59 8.08 -0.53 6.37
CA ASN A 59 7.52 0.71 5.83
C ASN A 59 6.11 0.46 5.29
N ILE A 60 5.09 0.91 6.02
CA ILE A 60 3.68 0.71 5.64
C ILE A 60 2.93 2.03 5.68
N ILE A 61 2.20 2.34 4.60
CA ILE A 61 1.14 3.36 4.61
C ILE A 61 -0.19 2.68 4.87
N VAL A 62 -0.93 3.16 5.86
CA VAL A 62 -2.33 2.75 6.10
C VAL A 62 -3.26 3.88 5.73
N ALA A 63 -4.24 3.59 4.87
CA ALA A 63 -5.35 4.49 4.58
C ALA A 63 -6.68 3.88 5.05
N GLN A 64 -7.27 4.47 6.09
CA GLN A 64 -8.53 4.01 6.66
C GLN A 64 -9.68 4.98 6.34
N GLY A 65 -10.74 4.43 5.76
CA GLY A 65 -11.94 5.18 5.39
C GLY A 65 -11.80 5.93 4.07
N ARG A 66 -12.95 6.28 3.47
CA ARG A 66 -13.02 6.79 2.10
C ARG A 66 -12.17 8.04 1.86
N VAL A 67 -12.23 9.03 2.75
CA VAL A 67 -11.54 10.31 2.55
C VAL A 67 -10.02 10.14 2.59
N ALA A 68 -9.50 9.35 3.53
CA ALA A 68 -8.07 9.06 3.62
C ALA A 68 -7.56 8.32 2.38
N VAL A 69 -8.31 7.33 1.90
CA VAL A 69 -7.98 6.59 0.66
C VAL A 69 -7.93 7.53 -0.54
N MET A 70 -8.91 8.42 -0.69
CA MET A 70 -8.93 9.37 -1.81
C MET A 70 -7.81 10.40 -1.72
N ALA A 71 -7.49 10.88 -0.52
CA ALA A 71 -6.36 11.80 -0.29
C ALA A 71 -5.03 11.14 -0.67
N LEU A 72 -4.80 9.90 -0.22
CA LEU A 72 -3.61 9.13 -0.60
C LEU A 72 -3.55 8.90 -2.12
N ALA A 73 -4.65 8.50 -2.75
CA ALA A 73 -4.73 8.32 -4.19
C ALA A 73 -4.39 9.62 -4.96
N HIS A 74 -4.79 10.78 -4.44
CA HIS A 74 -4.43 12.08 -5.04
C HIS A 74 -2.93 12.37 -4.93
N MET A 75 -2.33 12.13 -3.77
CA MET A 75 -0.88 12.31 -3.57
C MET A 75 -0.06 11.38 -4.47
N ILE A 76 -0.49 10.12 -4.63
CA ILE A 76 0.17 9.16 -5.53
C ILE A 76 0.16 9.67 -6.98
N ARG A 77 -1.00 10.12 -7.48
CA ARG A 77 -1.10 10.69 -8.83
C ARG A 77 -0.23 11.93 -9.04
N GLY A 78 0.01 12.70 -7.98
CA GLY A 78 0.90 13.87 -7.99
C GLY A 78 2.40 13.53 -7.88
N GLY A 79 2.78 12.25 -7.84
CA GLY A 79 4.19 11.84 -7.71
C GLY A 79 4.75 11.95 -6.29
N GLY A 80 3.89 11.97 -5.26
CA GLY A 80 4.29 12.19 -3.87
C GLY A 80 4.97 11.01 -3.17
N LEU A 81 5.24 9.89 -3.86
CA LEU A 81 5.92 8.74 -3.27
C LEU A 81 7.44 8.80 -3.51
N PRO A 82 8.27 8.75 -2.45
CA PRO A 82 9.72 8.77 -2.60
C PRO A 82 10.23 7.46 -3.21
N ALA A 83 11.34 7.50 -3.94
CA ALA A 83 12.05 6.29 -4.35
C ALA A 83 12.62 5.55 -3.12
N ALA A 84 12.84 4.24 -3.25
CA ALA A 84 13.50 3.48 -2.19
C ALA A 84 14.91 4.05 -1.93
N PRO A 85 15.36 4.14 -0.66
CA PRO A 85 16.75 4.49 -0.38
C PRO A 85 17.68 3.41 -0.98
N ALA A 86 18.81 3.85 -1.54
CA ALA A 86 19.82 2.93 -2.09
C ALA A 86 20.26 1.94 -1.01
N GLY A 87 20.10 0.64 -1.27
CA GLY A 87 20.48 -0.44 -0.35
C GLY A 87 19.34 -1.03 0.50
N ALA A 88 18.09 -0.60 0.33
CA ALA A 88 16.94 -1.28 0.91
C ALA A 88 16.62 -2.58 0.14
N GLN A 89 17.42 -3.63 0.38
CA GLN A 89 16.99 -5.00 0.06
C GLN A 89 16.18 -5.55 1.24
N LYS A 90 15.06 -6.20 0.92
CA LYS A 90 14.18 -6.90 1.87
C LYS A 90 14.93 -8.01 2.59
#